data_AF-A0A2A3ADG9-F1
#
_entry.id   AF-A0A2A3ADG9-F1
#
_cell.length_a   1.000
_cell.length_b   1.000
_cell.length_c   1.000
_cell.angle_alpha   90.00
_cell.angle_beta   90.00
_cell.angle_gamma   90.00
#
_symmetry.space_group_name_H-M   'P 1'
#
loop_
_entity.id
_entity.type
_entity.pdbx_description
1 polymer ?
#
loop_
_entity_poly.entity_id
_entity_poly.type
_entity_poly.pdbx_seq_one_letter_code
_entity_poly.pdbx_strand_id
1 'polypeptide(L)' 'MGEPRTSVTEKWWRWRRDLSDGSRAAVEITRKPDGRTLVTLTHSKLSGTESIAHRKLVWKPLSQQISSE' A
#
# COMPACT_ATOMS: atom_id res chain seq x y z
N MET A 1 -12.63 -1.15 -13.59
CA MET A 1 -11.52 -1.55 -12.70
C MET A 1 -10.23 -1.48 -13.48
N GLY A 2 -9.16 -0.89 -12.94
CA GLY A 2 -7.86 -0.86 -13.61
C GLY A 2 -7.06 -2.12 -13.31
N GLU A 3 -6.29 -2.60 -14.28
CA GLU A 3 -5.28 -3.63 -14.03
C GLU A 3 -4.25 -3.12 -13.00
N PRO A 4 -3.72 -4.01 -12.15
CA PRO A 4 -2.62 -3.65 -11.28
C PRO A 4 -1.40 -3.22 -12.10
N ARG A 5 -0.77 -2.12 -11.68
CA ARG A 5 0.43 -1.59 -12.31
C ARG A 5 1.62 -1.78 -11.39
N THR A 6 2.70 -2.31 -11.93
CA THR A 6 3.98 -2.44 -11.24
C THR A 6 4.97 -1.39 -11.74
N SER A 7 5.89 -0.99 -10.88
CA SER A 7 7.01 -0.14 -11.23
C SER A 7 8.19 -0.57 -10.37
N VAL A 8 9.36 -0.72 -10.98
CA VAL A 8 10.55 -1.23 -10.31
C VAL A 8 11.70 -0.29 -10.60
N THR A 9 12.45 0.04 -9.57
CA THR A 9 13.72 0.75 -9.65
C THR A 9 14.76 -0.02 -8.85
N GLU A 10 16.02 0.41 -8.90
CA GLU A 10 17.10 -0.17 -8.08
C GLU A 10 16.82 -0.07 -6.57
N LYS A 11 16.04 0.93 -6.15
CA LYS A 11 15.82 1.26 -4.74
C LYS A 11 14.49 0.77 -4.20
N TRP A 12 13.47 0.68 -5.04
CA TRP A 12 12.12 0.36 -4.63
C TRP A 12 11.33 -0.39 -5.68
N TRP A 13 10.40 -1.21 -5.19
CA TRP A 13 9.36 -1.88 -5.97
C TRP A 13 8.01 -1.30 -5.56
N ARG A 14 7.18 -0.96 -6.54
CA ARG A 14 5.86 -0.39 -6.29
C ARG A 14 4.81 -1.15 -7.07
N TRP A 15 3.72 -1.45 -6.40
CA TRP A 15 2.49 -1.96 -6.97
C TRP A 15 1.37 -0.97 -6.70
N ARG A 16 0.47 -0.74 -7.66
CA ARG A 16 -0.68 0.16 -7.47
C ARG A 16 -1.88 -0.27 -8.31
N ARG A 17 -3.08 -0.01 -7.80
CA ARG A 17 -4.34 -0.31 -8.50
C ARG A 17 -5.41 0.73 -8.20
N ASP A 18 -6.17 1.10 -9.24
CA ASP A 18 -7.40 1.88 -9.10
C ASP A 18 -8.58 0.91 -8.83
N LEU A 19 -9.33 1.17 -7.76
CA LEU A 19 -10.43 0.33 -7.29
C LEU A 19 -11.78 0.78 -7.89
N SER A 20 -12.80 -0.06 -7.78
CA SER A 20 -14.14 0.19 -8.35
C SER A 20 -14.88 1.36 -7.69
N ASP A 21 -14.54 1.69 -6.45
CA ASP A 21 -15.08 2.83 -5.69
C ASP A 21 -14.37 4.16 -6.02
N GLY A 22 -13.49 4.18 -7.03
CA GLY A 22 -12.71 5.35 -7.43
C GLY A 22 -11.48 5.62 -6.56
N SER A 23 -11.31 4.86 -5.47
CA SER A 23 -10.12 4.93 -4.62
C SER A 23 -8.91 4.24 -5.26
N ARG A 24 -7.74 4.42 -4.65
CA ARG A 24 -6.48 3.82 -5.12
C ARG A 24 -5.70 3.21 -3.98
N ALA A 25 -5.32 1.95 -4.15
CA ALA A 25 -4.37 1.26 -3.28
C ALA A 25 -2.98 1.20 -3.93
N ALA A 26 -1.94 1.39 -3.13
CA ALA A 26 -0.56 1.23 -3.55
C ALA A 26 0.28 0.59 -2.42
N VAL A 27 1.21 -0.26 -2.82
CA VAL A 27 2.22 -0.88 -1.96
C VAL A 27 3.58 -0.49 -2.51
N GLU A 28 4.48 -0.06 -1.65
CA GLU A 28 5.87 0.22 -2.02
C GLU A 28 6.81 -0.48 -1.05
N ILE A 29 7.78 -1.21 -1.59
CA ILE A 29 8.83 -1.89 -0.85
C ILE A 29 10.12 -1.15 -1.17
N THR A 30 10.73 -0.53 -0.17
CA THR A 30 11.96 0.24 -0.32
C THR A 30 13.07 -0.39 0.51
N ARG A 31 14.21 -0.67 -0.12
CA ARG A 31 15.41 -1.09 0.61
C ARG A 31 16.05 0.13 1.28
N LYS A 32 16.32 0.04 2.57
CA LYS A 32 17.01 1.09 3.33
C LYS A 32 18.52 0.80 3.39
N PRO A 33 19.36 1.84 3.49
CA PRO A 33 20.82 1.67 3.53
C PRO A 33 21.32 0.85 4.73
N ASP A 34 20.56 0.84 5.83
CA ASP A 34 20.85 0.10 7.06
C ASP A 34 20.48 -1.39 6.99
N GLY A 35 20.16 -1.90 5.80
CA GLY A 35 19.77 -3.29 5.58
C GLY A 35 18.31 -3.59 5.85
N ARG A 36 17.53 -2.66 6.40
CA ARG A 36 16.09 -2.86 6.59
C ARG A 36 15.31 -2.71 5.28
N THR A 37 14.11 -3.29 5.27
CA THR A 37 13.13 -3.07 4.21
C THR A 37 11.94 -2.31 4.78
N LEU A 38 11.56 -1.21 4.15
CA LEU A 38 10.35 -0.47 4.48
C LEU A 38 9.24 -0.85 3.51
N VAL A 39 8.16 -1.40 4.04
CA VAL A 39 6.92 -1.63 3.28
C VAL A 39 5.93 -0.52 3.62
N THR A 40 5.50 0.22 2.60
CA THR A 40 4.54 1.32 2.72
C THR A 40 3.24 0.94 2.03
N LEU A 41 2.14 0.98 2.77
CA LEU A 41 0.79 0.81 2.26
C LEU A 41 0.11 2.18 2.18
N THR A 42 -0.32 2.57 0.99
CA THR A 42 -1.04 3.84 0.76
C THR A 42 -2.41 3.55 0.17
N HIS A 43 -3.46 4.06 0.82
CA HIS A 43 -4.81 4.06 0.28
C HIS A 43 -5.30 5.50 0.15
N SER A 44 -5.58 5.93 -1.07
CA SER A 44 -5.84 7.33 -1.46
C SER A 44 -7.15 7.47 -2.24
N LYS A 45 -7.59 8.71 -2.46
CA LYS A 45 -8.89 9.03 -3.10
C LYS A 45 -10.09 8.37 -2.38
N LEU A 46 -10.03 8.33 -1.06
CA LEU A 46 -11.14 7.88 -0.22
C LEU A 46 -12.23 8.95 -0.21
N SER A 47 -13.49 8.52 -0.27
CA SER A 47 -14.66 9.40 -0.36
C SER A 47 -15.01 10.15 0.93
N GLY A 48 -14.38 9.81 2.07
CA GLY A 48 -14.62 10.50 3.34
C GLY A 48 -14.02 9.80 4.56
N THR A 49 -14.22 10.40 5.73
CA THR A 49 -13.60 9.99 7.01
C THR A 49 -14.02 8.59 7.47
N GLU A 50 -15.27 8.19 7.22
CA GLU A 50 -15.76 6.83 7.52
C GLU A 50 -15.01 5.76 6.71
N SER A 51 -14.68 6.07 5.45
CA SER A 51 -13.89 5.19 4.61
C SER A 51 -12.47 5.03 5.14
N ILE A 52 -11.90 6.05 5.80
CA ILE A 52 -10.57 5.95 6.45
C ILE A 52 -10.63 4.96 7.61
N ALA A 53 -11.63 5.06 8.49
CA ALA A 53 -11.78 4.18 9.64
C ALA A 53 -11.94 2.72 9.20
N HIS A 54 -12.81 2.47 8.23
CA HIS A 54 -13.01 1.13 7.67
C HIS A 54 -11.73 0.58 7.02
N ARG A 55 -11.00 1.37 6.23
CA ARG A 55 -9.76 0.91 5.60
C ARG A 55 -8.64 0.67 6.62
N LYS A 56 -8.58 1.41 7.73
CA LYS A 56 -7.63 1.13 8.81
C LYS A 56 -7.84 -0.25 9.44
N LEU A 57 -9.09 -0.69 9.60
CA LEU A 57 -9.40 -2.03 10.10
C LEU A 57 -8.90 -3.14 9.17
N VAL A 58 -8.89 -2.88 7.86
CA VAL A 58 -8.38 -3.83 6.85
C VAL A 58 -6.86 -3.83 6.79
N TRP A 59 -6.23 -2.65 6.69
CA TRP A 59 -4.79 -2.56 6.44
C TRP A 59 -3.92 -2.81 7.68
N LYS A 60 -4.40 -2.48 8.87
CA LYS A 60 -3.59 -2.59 10.09
C LYS A 60 -3.16 -4.05 10.38
N PRO A 61 -4.04 -5.06 10.35
CA PRO A 61 -3.63 -6.45 10.54
C PRO A 61 -2.63 -6.92 9.47
N LEU A 62 -2.87 -6.57 8.21
CA LEU A 62 -1.98 -6.92 7.10
C LEU A 62 -0.57 -6.32 7.28
N SER A 63 -0.49 -5.06 7.73
CA SER A 63 0.80 -4.42 7.99
C SER A 63 1.58 -5.06 9.14
N GLN A 64 0.86 -5.61 10.14
CA GLN A 64 1.48 -6.31 11.26
C GLN A 64 2.03 -7.66 10.82
N GLN A 65 1.29 -8.41 10.00
CA GLN A 65 1.76 -9.69 9.45
C GLN A 65 3.06 -9.54 8.65
N ILE A 66 3.15 -8.50 7.82
CA ILE A 66 4.36 -8.20 7.03
C ILE A 66 5.56 -7.83 7.91
N SER A 67 5.32 -7.29 9.11
CA SER A 67 6.40 -6.86 10.01
C SER A 67 6.82 -7.93 11.03
N SER A 68 6.06 -9.03 11.13
CA SER A 68 6.30 -10.13 12.07
C SER A 68 7.09 -11.30 11.47
N GLU A 69 7.40 -11.23 10.17
CA GLU A 69 8.28 -12.16 9.44
C GLU A 69 9.72 -11.62 9.38
#